data_AF-A0A813LHQ0-F1
#
_entry.id   AF-A0A813LHQ0-F1
#
_cell.length_a   1.000
_cell.length_b   1.000
_cell.length_c   1.000
_cell.angle_alpha   90.00
_cell.angle_beta   90.00
_cell.angle_gamma   90.00
#
_symmetry.space_group_name_H-M   'P 1'
#
loop_
_entity.id
_entity.type
_entity.pdbx_description
1 polymer ?
#
loop_
_entity_poly.entity_id
_entity_poly.type
_entity_poly.pdbx_seq_one_letter_code
_entity_poly.pdbx_strand_id
1 'polypeptide(L)'
;VELLNVAFDKAAPDRLTALCSYEDLLARFGPDRFRLILCDVQESEVRDNELAICRLLGPQATHLDFNIAAALWFASRGEGHVCSPAFHEQPWWAAARADEASVSAVQLEPLKPIEAPGAPEPVPAEKVRCVACVLPAKPGCPHLTCKLCCRKLRQAAGDPDGWCKVHKVKAPKHEGAGAEEEQDGKAPATAPELDLSALRCSASGGAVPEKPVRAASRVLLVGTGADELLGGYSRHKTARVKRGADGTRSEMLKDLHRLWSRNLGRDDRIIADHGREARHPFLDDGVLRFVGSLPIELLAYGPGGDGDPSPDKWMLREMAAARGPLG
;
A
#
# COMPACT_ATOMS: atom_id res chain seq x y z
N VAL A 1 12.14 9.05 -15.63
CA VAL A 1 11.13 8.14 -15.01
C VAL A 1 10.49 8.88 -13.86
N GLU A 2 9.16 8.91 -13.80
CA GLU A 2 8.42 9.55 -12.71
C GLU A 2 8.15 8.50 -11.62
N LEU A 3 8.51 8.81 -10.38
CA LEU A 3 8.23 8.00 -9.20
C LEU A 3 7.09 8.69 -8.44
N LEU A 4 6.05 7.95 -8.07
CA LEU A 4 4.92 8.48 -7.33
C LEU A 4 4.94 7.90 -5.92
N ASN A 5 4.96 8.74 -4.90
CA ASN A 5 4.79 8.32 -3.51
C ASN A 5 3.57 9.00 -2.92
N VAL A 6 2.62 8.21 -2.42
CA VAL A 6 1.42 8.70 -1.75
C VAL A 6 1.65 8.64 -0.25
N ALA A 7 1.28 9.71 0.46
CA ALA A 7 1.28 9.75 1.91
C ALA A 7 -0.01 10.39 2.41
N PHE A 8 -0.63 9.76 3.41
CA PHE A 8 -1.82 10.27 4.11
C PHE A 8 -1.47 11.04 5.38
N ASP A 9 -0.20 10.96 5.80
CA ASP A 9 0.40 11.72 6.88
C ASP A 9 1.79 12.19 6.42
N LYS A 10 2.19 13.40 6.81
CA LYS A 10 3.48 13.99 6.48
C LYS A 10 4.64 13.14 6.99
N ALA A 11 4.46 12.45 8.11
CA ALA A 11 5.46 11.57 8.72
C ALA A 11 5.18 10.08 8.56
N ALA A 12 4.45 9.70 7.50
CA ALA A 12 4.19 8.30 7.19
C ALA A 12 5.51 7.53 6.94
N PRO A 13 5.70 6.34 7.51
CA PRO A 13 6.88 5.51 7.26
C PRO A 13 7.11 5.21 5.76
N ASP A 14 6.03 5.14 4.97
CA ASP A 14 6.09 4.96 3.52
C ASP A 14 6.77 6.15 2.81
N ARG A 15 6.61 7.38 3.33
CA ARG A 15 7.28 8.58 2.80
C ARG A 15 8.78 8.50 3.03
N LEU A 16 9.20 8.15 4.24
CA LEU A 16 10.61 7.97 4.58
C LEU A 16 11.27 6.87 3.74
N THR A 17 10.59 5.73 3.60
CA THR A 17 11.07 4.61 2.77
C THR A 17 11.25 5.02 1.30
N ALA A 18 10.32 5.82 0.76
CA ALA A 18 10.43 6.35 -0.59
C ALA A 18 11.59 7.34 -0.74
N LEU A 19 11.85 8.17 0.26
CA LEU A 19 12.99 9.09 0.26
C LEU A 19 14.33 8.35 0.33
N CYS A 20 14.46 7.33 1.20
CA CYS A 20 15.65 6.47 1.22
C CYS A 20 15.89 5.81 -0.15
N SER A 21 14.83 5.26 -0.75
CA SER A 21 14.92 4.63 -2.07
C SER A 21 15.29 5.65 -3.16
N TYR A 22 14.82 6.90 -3.04
CA TYR A 22 15.15 7.96 -3.97
C TYR A 22 16.61 8.41 -3.83
N GLU A 23 17.12 8.58 -2.61
CA GLU A 23 18.55 8.85 -2.33
C GLU A 23 19.44 7.77 -3.00
N ASP A 24 19.10 6.49 -2.81
CA ASP A 24 19.82 5.37 -3.42
C ASP A 24 19.80 5.42 -4.95
N LEU A 25 18.66 5.77 -5.55
CA LEU A 25 18.53 5.92 -7.00
C LEU A 25 19.36 7.09 -7.53
N LEU A 26 19.37 8.22 -6.82
CA LEU A 26 20.17 9.39 -7.18
C LEU A 26 21.67 9.07 -7.12
N ALA A 27 22.12 8.41 -6.03
CA ALA A 27 23.52 8.02 -5.86
C ALA A 27 24.00 7.05 -6.94
N ARG A 28 23.14 6.11 -7.37
CA ARG A 28 23.50 5.08 -8.36
C ARG A 28 23.36 5.54 -9.81
N PHE A 29 22.39 6.39 -10.13
CA PHE A 29 22.03 6.68 -11.52
C PHE A 29 22.01 8.17 -11.86
N GLY A 30 22.32 9.04 -10.91
CA GLY A 30 22.28 10.49 -11.08
C GLY A 30 20.87 11.09 -11.00
N PRO A 31 20.77 12.42 -10.89
CA PRO A 31 19.50 13.13 -10.68
C PRO A 31 18.62 13.26 -11.93
N ASP A 32 19.19 13.14 -13.13
CA ASP A 32 18.45 13.44 -14.37
C ASP A 32 17.47 12.32 -14.78
N ARG A 33 17.67 11.11 -14.27
CA ARG A 33 16.90 9.93 -14.68
C ARG A 33 15.57 9.80 -13.96
N PHE A 34 15.49 10.25 -12.71
CA PHE A 34 14.35 10.01 -11.83
C PHE A 34 13.77 11.32 -11.31
N ARG A 35 12.44 11.42 -11.34
CA ARG A 35 11.71 12.54 -10.76
C ARG A 35 10.70 12.02 -9.77
N LEU A 36 10.95 12.23 -8.47
CA LEU A 36 10.02 11.86 -7.41
C LEU A 36 8.92 12.92 -7.26
N ILE A 37 7.66 12.48 -7.35
CA ILE A 37 6.46 13.28 -7.15
C ILE A 37 5.80 12.80 -5.85
N LEU A 38 5.66 13.74 -4.93
CA LEU A 38 5.08 13.58 -3.60
C LEU A 38 3.58 13.89 -3.67
N CYS A 39 2.76 12.85 -3.55
CA CYS A 39 1.31 12.92 -3.53
C CYS A 39 0.85 12.97 -2.06
N ASP A 40 0.78 14.18 -1.51
CA ASP A 40 0.31 14.40 -0.14
C ASP A 40 -1.23 14.48 -0.15
N VAL A 41 -1.89 13.58 0.60
CA VAL A 41 -3.35 13.43 0.59
C VAL A 41 -3.90 13.77 1.97
N GLN A 42 -4.85 14.71 2.01
CA GLN A 42 -5.53 15.08 3.26
C GLN A 42 -6.67 14.11 3.60
N GLU A 43 -6.98 13.95 4.90
CA GLU A 43 -8.11 13.11 5.34
C GLU A 43 -9.45 13.54 4.69
N SER A 44 -9.65 14.85 4.49
CA SER A 44 -10.83 15.38 3.79
C SER A 44 -10.91 14.88 2.35
N GLU A 45 -9.80 14.85 1.61
CA GLU A 45 -9.75 14.32 0.24
C GLU A 45 -10.12 12.84 0.21
N VAL A 46 -9.64 12.05 1.17
CA VAL A 46 -10.02 10.63 1.28
C VAL A 46 -11.52 10.51 1.52
N ARG A 47 -12.09 11.28 2.46
CA ARG A 47 -13.52 11.24 2.79
C ARG A 47 -14.42 11.64 1.61
N ASP A 48 -14.02 12.66 0.87
CA ASP A 48 -14.77 13.15 -0.28
C ASP A 48 -14.83 12.08 -1.39
N ASN A 49 -13.71 11.41 -1.63
CA ASN A 49 -13.56 10.37 -2.67
C ASN A 49 -13.87 8.95 -2.20
N GLU A 50 -14.11 8.73 -0.91
CA GLU A 50 -14.30 7.40 -0.28
C GLU A 50 -15.33 6.53 -1.03
N LEU A 51 -16.43 7.14 -1.47
CA LEU A 51 -17.50 6.43 -2.18
C LEU A 51 -17.10 6.06 -3.62
N ALA A 52 -16.35 6.93 -4.31
CA ALA A 52 -15.85 6.65 -5.65
C ALA A 52 -14.89 5.44 -5.60
N ILE A 53 -13.92 5.48 -4.68
CA ILE A 53 -12.98 4.38 -4.45
C ILE A 53 -13.72 3.09 -4.07
N CYS A 54 -14.68 3.15 -3.15
CA CYS A 54 -15.45 1.97 -2.71
C CYS A 54 -16.24 1.30 -3.84
N ARG A 55 -16.67 2.04 -4.87
CA ARG A 55 -17.36 1.46 -6.03
C ARG A 55 -16.42 0.62 -6.91
N LEU A 56 -15.12 0.85 -6.82
CA LEU A 56 -14.08 0.23 -7.63
C LEU A 56 -13.39 -0.96 -6.93
N LEU A 57 -13.75 -1.30 -5.69
CA LEU A 57 -13.03 -2.34 -4.91
C LEU A 57 -13.31 -3.79 -5.35
N GLY A 58 -14.54 -4.10 -5.77
CA GLY A 58 -15.06 -5.48 -5.82
C GLY A 58 -14.18 -6.46 -6.59
N PRO A 59 -14.24 -7.78 -6.39
CA PRO A 59 -15.26 -8.50 -5.64
C PRO A 59 -15.03 -8.47 -4.13
N GLN A 60 -13.81 -8.17 -3.69
CA GLN A 60 -13.47 -8.05 -2.28
C GLN A 60 -13.51 -6.58 -1.83
N ALA A 61 -13.81 -6.35 -0.57
CA ALA A 61 -13.94 -4.99 -0.04
C ALA A 61 -13.62 -4.95 1.46
N THR A 62 -12.44 -5.48 1.81
CA THR A 62 -11.91 -5.37 3.18
C THR A 62 -11.32 -3.98 3.42
N HIS A 63 -11.02 -3.67 4.69
CA HIS A 63 -10.33 -2.43 5.04
C HIS A 63 -8.95 -2.32 4.36
N LEU A 64 -8.21 -3.43 4.31
CA LEU A 64 -6.93 -3.50 3.61
C LEU A 64 -7.08 -3.26 2.10
N ASP A 65 -8.13 -3.81 1.48
CA ASP A 65 -8.40 -3.56 0.05
C ASP A 65 -8.68 -2.08 -0.21
N PHE A 66 -9.39 -1.40 0.70
CA PHE A 66 -9.62 0.04 0.60
C PHE A 66 -8.32 0.84 0.75
N ASN A 67 -7.45 0.51 1.70
CA ASN A 67 -6.19 1.23 1.91
C ASN A 67 -5.28 1.14 0.68
N ILE A 68 -5.15 -0.06 0.09
CA ILE A 68 -4.36 -0.25 -1.14
C ILE A 68 -5.01 0.52 -2.30
N ALA A 69 -6.32 0.42 -2.45
CA ALA A 69 -7.06 1.13 -3.49
C ALA A 69 -6.93 2.64 -3.36
N ALA A 70 -7.03 3.20 -2.15
CA ALA A 70 -6.89 4.64 -1.93
C ALA A 70 -5.48 5.10 -2.35
N ALA A 71 -4.43 4.39 -1.92
CA ALA A 71 -3.06 4.71 -2.33
C ALA A 71 -2.89 4.67 -3.86
N LEU A 72 -3.39 3.63 -4.53
CA LEU A 72 -3.33 3.52 -5.99
C LEU A 72 -4.16 4.59 -6.70
N TRP A 73 -5.33 4.96 -6.18
CA TRP A 73 -6.22 5.96 -6.77
C TRP A 73 -5.59 7.36 -6.70
N PHE A 74 -5.07 7.75 -5.55
CA PHE A 74 -4.37 9.04 -5.41
C PHE A 74 -3.05 9.06 -6.18
N ALA A 75 -2.34 7.93 -6.30
CA ALA A 75 -1.19 7.84 -7.18
C ALA A 75 -1.60 8.01 -8.66
N SER A 76 -2.66 7.35 -9.12
CA SER A 76 -3.09 7.39 -10.52
C SER A 76 -3.74 8.72 -10.93
N ARG A 77 -4.20 9.55 -9.99
CA ARG A 77 -4.46 10.98 -10.23
C ARG A 77 -3.23 11.66 -10.85
N GLY A 78 -2.04 11.27 -10.36
CA GLY A 78 -0.75 11.71 -10.84
C GLY A 78 -0.46 13.17 -10.53
N GLU A 79 -1.06 13.72 -9.47
CA GLU A 79 -0.88 15.11 -9.04
C GLU A 79 -0.10 15.15 -7.73
N GLY A 80 0.90 16.03 -7.65
CA GLY A 80 1.73 16.17 -6.46
C GLY A 80 2.85 17.19 -6.61
N HIS A 81 3.77 17.24 -5.66
CA HIS A 81 4.91 18.15 -5.67
C HIS A 81 6.21 17.44 -6.01
N VAL A 82 7.06 18.06 -6.82
CA VAL A 82 8.37 17.47 -7.13
C VAL A 82 9.28 17.56 -5.91
N CYS A 83 9.84 16.41 -5.52
CA CYS A 83 10.92 16.35 -4.54
C CYS A 83 12.23 16.79 -5.19
N SER A 84 12.90 17.75 -4.57
CA SER A 84 14.22 18.22 -4.96
C SER A 84 15.23 17.08 -4.88
N PRO A 85 16.07 16.84 -5.90
CA PRO A 85 17.19 15.89 -5.79
C PRO A 85 18.15 16.22 -4.64
N ALA A 86 18.22 17.49 -4.22
CA ALA A 86 19.05 17.97 -3.10
C ALA A 86 18.38 17.83 -1.73
N PHE A 87 17.25 17.11 -1.60
CA PHE A 87 16.57 16.95 -0.31
C PHE A 87 17.46 16.31 0.76
N HIS A 88 18.40 15.46 0.35
CA HIS A 88 19.29 14.73 1.25
C HIS A 88 20.36 15.62 1.92
N GLU A 89 20.57 16.84 1.40
CA GLU A 89 21.45 17.84 2.00
C GLU A 89 20.80 18.60 3.16
N GLN A 90 19.48 18.41 3.37
CA GLN A 90 18.74 19.13 4.39
C GLN A 90 19.07 18.59 5.80
N PRO A 91 19.21 19.48 6.82
CA PRO A 91 19.62 19.07 8.17
C PRO A 91 18.72 18.01 8.82
N TRP A 92 17.42 18.07 8.54
CA TRP A 92 16.44 17.12 9.08
C TRP A 92 16.60 15.71 8.50
N TRP A 93 17.15 15.55 7.28
CA TRP A 93 17.28 14.25 6.64
C TRP A 93 18.31 13.38 7.37
N ALA A 94 19.47 13.95 7.72
CA ALA A 94 20.49 13.25 8.48
C ALA A 94 19.95 12.73 9.83
N ALA A 95 19.13 13.53 10.50
CA ALA A 95 18.47 13.14 11.75
C ALA A 95 17.43 12.03 11.53
N ALA A 96 16.58 12.16 10.50
CA ALA A 96 15.57 11.14 10.17
C ALA A 96 16.19 9.80 9.76
N ARG A 97 17.35 9.82 9.09
CA ARG A 97 18.07 8.60 8.67
C ARG A 97 18.76 7.87 9.82
N ALA A 98 19.14 8.60 10.87
CA ALA A 98 19.77 8.04 12.06
C ALA A 98 18.76 7.43 13.04
N ASP A 99 17.49 7.81 12.93
CA ASP A 99 16.41 7.18 13.70
C ASP A 99 16.02 5.83 13.08
N GLU A 100 16.66 4.77 13.57
CA GLU A 100 16.38 3.40 13.14
C GLU A 100 14.90 3.04 13.28
N ALA A 101 14.14 3.58 14.25
CA ALA A 101 12.72 3.26 14.41
C ALA A 101 11.85 3.82 13.28
N SER A 102 12.25 4.97 12.73
CA SER A 102 11.58 5.64 11.61
C SER A 102 11.86 4.97 10.26
N VAL A 103 12.99 4.26 10.13
CA VAL A 103 13.40 3.50 8.93
C VAL A 103 13.06 2.00 9.05
N SER A 104 12.99 1.45 10.27
CA SER A 104 12.73 0.04 10.57
C SER A 104 11.26 -0.34 10.54
N ALA A 105 10.33 0.56 10.20
CA ALA A 105 8.93 0.17 9.91
C ALA A 105 8.81 -0.84 8.74
N VAL A 106 9.93 -1.12 8.06
CA VAL A 106 10.13 -2.19 7.08
C VAL A 106 10.44 -3.55 7.72
N GLN A 107 10.65 -3.62 9.03
CA GLN A 107 10.87 -4.87 9.77
C GLN A 107 9.55 -5.45 10.26
N LEU A 108 9.24 -6.63 9.70
CA LEU A 108 8.08 -7.47 9.97
C LEU A 108 7.77 -7.56 11.47
N GLU A 109 6.52 -7.29 11.83
CA GLU A 109 5.98 -7.59 13.16
C GLU A 109 6.30 -9.04 13.55
N PRO A 110 6.61 -9.31 14.84
CA PRO A 110 6.78 -10.67 15.32
C PRO A 110 5.52 -11.51 15.05
N LEU A 111 5.75 -12.74 14.61
CA LEU A 111 4.69 -13.68 14.24
C LEU A 111 3.72 -13.86 15.42
N LYS A 112 2.44 -13.50 15.22
CA LYS A 112 1.38 -13.89 16.17
C LYS A 112 1.35 -15.42 16.30
N PRO A 113 1.16 -15.97 17.51
CA PRO A 113 0.91 -17.40 17.69
C PRO A 113 -0.29 -17.81 16.84
N ILE A 114 -0.15 -18.92 16.12
CA ILE A 114 -1.18 -19.39 15.20
C ILE A 114 -1.96 -20.50 15.87
N GLU A 115 -3.26 -20.29 15.97
CA GLU A 115 -4.24 -21.30 16.35
C GLU A 115 -4.18 -22.51 15.40
N ALA A 116 -4.47 -23.70 15.92
CA ALA A 116 -4.45 -24.95 15.17
C ALA A 116 -5.28 -24.85 13.87
N PRO A 117 -4.93 -25.59 12.80
CA PRO A 117 -5.68 -25.56 11.56
C PRO A 117 -7.16 -25.87 11.82
N GLY A 118 -7.99 -24.84 11.74
CA GLY A 118 -9.44 -24.96 11.83
C GLY A 118 -9.97 -25.77 10.65
N ALA A 119 -11.12 -26.41 10.87
CA ALA A 119 -11.90 -27.08 9.83
C ALA A 119 -12.04 -26.20 8.57
N PRO A 120 -12.20 -26.79 7.36
CA PRO A 120 -12.41 -26.02 6.14
C PRO A 120 -13.48 -24.95 6.37
N GLU A 121 -13.10 -23.69 6.16
CA GLU A 121 -14.02 -22.58 6.38
C GLU A 121 -15.25 -22.80 5.49
N PRO A 122 -16.46 -22.74 6.07
CA PRO A 122 -17.67 -22.85 5.28
C PRO A 122 -17.66 -21.73 4.24
N VAL A 123 -18.04 -22.06 3.00
CA VAL A 123 -18.19 -21.07 1.92
C VAL A 123 -19.07 -19.93 2.46
N PRO A 124 -18.57 -18.68 2.55
CA PRO A 124 -19.32 -17.60 3.13
C PRO A 124 -20.64 -17.46 2.38
N ALA A 125 -21.77 -17.46 3.11
CA ALA A 125 -23.07 -17.17 2.51
C ALA A 125 -22.98 -15.86 1.71
N GLU A 126 -23.51 -15.86 0.48
CA GLU A 126 -23.43 -14.72 -0.43
C GLU A 126 -24.06 -13.49 0.24
N LYS A 127 -23.22 -12.55 0.66
CA LYS A 127 -23.68 -11.33 1.33
C LYS A 127 -24.39 -10.47 0.29
N VAL A 128 -25.63 -10.05 0.60
CA VAL A 128 -26.38 -9.10 -0.23
C VAL A 128 -25.52 -7.86 -0.47
N ARG A 129 -25.27 -7.53 -1.73
CA ARG A 129 -24.45 -6.37 -2.10
C ARG A 129 -25.24 -5.07 -1.94
N CYS A 130 -24.55 -4.00 -1.60
CA CYS A 130 -25.12 -2.67 -1.58
C CYS A 130 -25.64 -2.32 -2.98
N VAL A 131 -26.85 -1.76 -3.05
CA VAL A 131 -27.43 -1.30 -4.33
C VAL A 131 -26.68 -0.11 -4.97
N ALA A 132 -25.73 0.50 -4.26
CA ALA A 132 -25.03 1.73 -4.67
C ALA A 132 -23.50 1.57 -4.78
N CYS A 133 -22.93 0.44 -4.34
CA CYS A 133 -21.50 0.13 -4.45
C CYS A 133 -21.24 -1.38 -4.26
N VAL A 134 -19.98 -1.82 -4.26
CA VAL A 134 -19.63 -3.24 -4.12
C VAL A 134 -19.57 -3.74 -2.66
N LEU A 135 -19.71 -2.85 -1.68
CA LEU A 135 -19.64 -3.20 -0.26
C LEU A 135 -20.86 -4.03 0.19
N PRO A 136 -20.73 -4.86 1.23
CA PRO A 136 -21.86 -5.59 1.80
C PRO A 136 -22.97 -4.66 2.30
N ALA A 137 -24.21 -4.93 1.89
CA ALA A 137 -25.39 -4.31 2.49
C ALA A 137 -25.65 -4.92 3.87
N LYS A 138 -26.19 -4.12 4.79
CA LYS A 138 -26.65 -4.64 6.09
C LYS A 138 -28.14 -4.97 6.02
N PRO A 139 -28.55 -6.22 6.34
CA PRO A 139 -29.96 -6.59 6.41
C PRO A 139 -30.73 -5.64 7.35
N GLY A 140 -31.94 -5.25 6.94
CA GLY A 140 -32.78 -4.28 7.66
C GLY A 140 -32.46 -2.81 7.42
N CYS A 141 -31.43 -2.48 6.62
CA CYS A 141 -31.28 -1.12 6.11
C CYS A 141 -32.43 -0.83 5.14
N PRO A 142 -33.21 0.26 5.31
CA PRO A 142 -34.36 0.56 4.44
C PRO A 142 -33.95 0.82 2.98
N HIS A 143 -32.67 1.14 2.74
CA HIS A 143 -32.13 1.40 1.41
C HIS A 143 -31.35 0.21 0.83
N LEU A 144 -31.23 -0.91 1.57
CA LEU A 144 -30.39 -2.05 1.17
C LEU A 144 -28.95 -1.63 0.79
N THR A 145 -28.42 -0.65 1.51
CA THR A 145 -27.08 -0.09 1.29
C THR A 145 -26.09 -0.52 2.36
N CYS A 146 -24.79 -0.38 2.09
CA CYS A 146 -23.74 -0.47 3.11
C CYS A 146 -23.78 0.75 4.07
N LYS A 147 -23.02 0.70 5.16
CA LYS A 147 -22.92 1.78 6.16
C LYS A 147 -22.52 3.12 5.52
N LEU A 148 -21.56 3.12 4.60
CA LEU A 148 -21.03 4.31 3.94
C LEU A 148 -22.07 4.98 3.04
N CYS A 149 -22.64 4.22 2.09
CA CYS A 149 -23.68 4.72 1.19
C CYS A 149 -24.90 5.23 1.98
N CYS A 150 -25.31 4.52 3.03
CA CYS A 150 -26.39 4.96 3.90
C CYS A 150 -26.08 6.29 4.59
N ARG A 151 -24.85 6.49 5.10
CA ARG A 151 -24.41 7.77 5.68
C ARG A 151 -24.46 8.90 4.67
N LYS A 152 -23.95 8.71 3.44
CA LYS A 152 -23.96 9.74 2.40
C LYS A 152 -25.38 10.08 1.94
N LEU A 153 -26.28 9.10 1.84
CA LEU A 153 -27.71 9.33 1.53
C LEU A 153 -28.38 10.19 2.61
N ARG A 154 -28.14 9.89 3.89
CA ARG A 154 -28.68 10.66 5.03
C ARG A 154 -28.14 12.09 5.08
N GLN A 155 -26.85 12.27 4.80
CA GLN A 155 -26.22 13.59 4.70
C GLN A 155 -26.82 14.41 3.57
N ALA A 156 -26.99 13.82 2.37
CA ALA A 156 -27.60 14.50 1.23
C ALA A 156 -29.07 14.89 1.47
N ALA A 157 -29.77 14.12 2.29
CA ALA A 157 -31.14 14.39 2.69
C ALA A 157 -31.30 15.43 3.82
N GLY A 158 -30.21 15.87 4.44
CA GLY A 158 -30.27 16.78 5.60
C GLY A 158 -30.84 16.14 6.88
N ASP A 159 -30.94 14.80 6.93
CA ASP A 159 -31.47 14.06 8.08
C ASP A 159 -30.48 12.97 8.53
N PRO A 160 -29.47 13.34 9.34
CA PRO A 160 -28.45 12.41 9.80
C PRO A 160 -28.99 11.34 10.74
N ASP A 161 -30.26 11.36 11.19
CA ASP A 161 -30.84 10.44 12.18
C ASP A 161 -32.11 9.67 11.73
N GLY A 162 -32.77 10.10 10.65
CA GLY A 162 -34.20 9.82 10.49
C GLY A 162 -34.63 8.42 10.10
N TRP A 163 -33.91 7.72 9.22
CA TRP A 163 -34.52 6.54 8.56
C TRP A 163 -33.82 5.22 8.81
N CYS A 164 -32.50 5.23 8.99
CA CYS A 164 -31.75 3.99 9.14
C CYS A 164 -31.43 3.70 10.61
N LYS A 165 -32.28 2.87 11.24
CA LYS A 165 -32.06 2.33 12.60
C LYS A 165 -30.92 1.30 12.68
N VAL A 166 -30.44 0.83 11.53
CA VAL A 166 -29.47 -0.27 11.40
C VAL A 166 -28.02 0.23 11.37
N HIS A 167 -27.78 1.39 10.75
CA HIS A 167 -26.48 2.05 10.70
C HIS A 167 -26.48 3.24 11.65
N LYS A 168 -26.10 2.98 12.92
CA LYS A 168 -25.94 4.06 13.90
C LYS A 168 -24.84 5.01 13.44
N VAL A 169 -25.15 6.30 13.37
CA VAL A 169 -24.15 7.36 13.21
C VAL A 169 -23.56 7.55 14.61
N LYS A 170 -22.27 7.27 14.78
CA LYS A 170 -21.58 7.73 15.99
C LYS A 170 -21.49 9.25 15.86
N ALA A 171 -22.01 9.99 16.84
CA ALA A 171 -21.79 11.43 16.93
C ALA A 171 -20.28 11.72 16.84
N PRO A 172 -19.86 12.87 16.25
CA PRO A 172 -18.47 13.29 16.34
C PRO A 172 -18.12 13.32 17.83
N LYS A 173 -17.15 12.50 18.26
CA LYS A 173 -16.63 12.58 19.61
C LYS A 173 -15.98 13.96 19.73
N HIS A 174 -16.62 14.86 20.47
CA HIS A 174 -15.90 15.94 21.13
C HIS A 174 -14.76 15.31 21.94
N GLU A 175 -13.58 15.91 21.85
CA GLU A 175 -12.40 15.55 22.63
C GLU A 175 -12.79 15.36 24.10
N GLY A 176 -12.67 14.12 24.60
CA GLY A 176 -13.05 13.81 25.98
C GLY A 176 -13.43 12.34 26.21
N ALA A 177 -12.43 11.56 26.62
CA ALA A 177 -12.51 10.32 27.39
C ALA A 177 -13.18 9.06 26.77
N GLY A 178 -12.39 7.97 26.76
CA GLY A 178 -12.87 6.59 26.65
C GLY A 178 -12.93 6.04 25.22
N ALA A 179 -11.78 5.71 24.65
CA ALA A 179 -11.67 4.79 23.53
C ALA A 179 -11.23 3.42 24.08
N GLU A 180 -12.07 2.40 23.91
CA GLU A 180 -11.58 1.04 23.87
C GLU A 180 -10.82 0.91 22.54
N GLU A 181 -9.49 0.92 22.65
CA GLU A 181 -8.53 0.77 21.58
C GLU A 181 -8.53 -0.69 21.10
N GLU A 182 -9.00 -0.90 19.87
CA GLU A 182 -8.56 -2.03 19.07
C GLU A 182 -7.14 -1.68 18.61
N GLN A 183 -6.15 -2.37 19.16
CA GLN A 183 -4.72 -2.09 18.98
C GLN A 183 -4.29 -2.38 17.53
N ASP A 184 -4.46 -1.40 16.66
CA ASP A 184 -3.59 -1.20 15.50
C ASP A 184 -2.29 -0.54 15.98
N GLY A 185 -1.15 -1.02 15.46
CA GLY A 185 0.20 -0.67 15.89
C GLY A 185 0.38 0.81 16.20
N LYS A 186 0.73 1.10 17.45
CA LYS A 186 1.05 2.43 17.96
C LYS A 186 2.14 3.04 17.08
N ALA A 187 1.81 4.08 16.31
CA ALA A 187 2.81 4.90 15.65
C ALA A 187 3.82 5.40 16.69
N PRO A 188 5.14 5.37 16.41
CA PRO A 188 6.14 5.86 17.33
C PRO A 188 5.84 7.32 17.70
N ALA A 189 5.84 7.61 19.00
CA ALA A 189 5.32 8.85 19.59
C ALA A 189 6.19 10.10 19.31
N THR A 190 7.18 10.01 18.43
CA THR A 190 8.04 11.13 18.02
C THR A 190 8.51 10.89 16.59
N ALA A 191 7.58 10.88 15.64
CA ALA A 191 7.99 10.96 14.24
C ALA A 191 8.62 12.35 14.02
N PRO A 192 9.81 12.45 13.42
CA PRO A 192 10.45 13.74 13.17
C PRO A 192 9.50 14.61 12.35
N GLU A 193 9.33 15.88 12.75
CA GLU A 193 8.51 16.84 12.03
C GLU A 193 9.11 17.05 10.63
N LEU A 194 8.56 16.34 9.65
CA LEU A 194 9.01 16.38 8.27
C LEU A 194 8.54 17.68 7.63
N ASP A 195 9.47 18.61 7.46
CA ASP A 195 9.23 19.84 6.71
C ASP A 195 9.09 19.54 5.20
N LEU A 196 7.84 19.39 4.75
CA LEU A 196 7.52 19.17 3.34
C LEU A 196 7.97 20.31 2.43
N SER A 197 8.19 21.52 2.97
CA SER A 197 8.71 22.64 2.17
C SER A 197 10.19 22.42 1.85
N ALA A 198 10.97 21.89 2.79
CA ALA A 198 12.38 21.55 2.60
C ALA A 198 12.59 20.43 1.58
N LEU A 199 11.63 19.50 1.44
CA LEU A 199 11.64 18.48 0.37
C LEU A 199 11.56 19.09 -1.04
N ARG A 200 11.09 20.32 -1.17
CA ARG A 200 10.86 21.00 -2.45
C ARG A 200 11.91 22.08 -2.76
N CYS A 201 12.78 22.38 -1.80
CA CYS A 201 13.81 23.42 -1.93
C CYS A 201 15.05 22.91 -2.68
N SER A 202 15.58 23.74 -3.57
CA SER A 202 16.92 23.52 -4.13
C SER A 202 18.00 23.87 -3.10
N ALA A 203 19.19 23.25 -3.20
CA ALA A 203 20.35 23.55 -2.36
C ALA A 203 20.70 25.04 -2.30
N SER A 204 20.34 25.82 -3.33
CA SER A 204 20.59 27.25 -3.44
C SER A 204 19.46 28.15 -2.91
N GLY A 205 18.50 27.62 -2.15
CA GLY A 205 17.40 28.40 -1.56
C GLY A 205 16.42 28.99 -2.58
N GLY A 206 16.35 28.43 -3.79
CA GLY A 206 15.43 28.86 -4.84
C GLY A 206 13.97 28.57 -4.48
N ALA A 207 13.07 29.45 -4.90
CA ALA A 207 11.63 29.41 -4.60
C ALA A 207 11.01 28.04 -4.92
N VAL A 208 10.27 27.50 -3.96
CA VAL A 208 9.45 26.30 -4.10
C VAL A 208 8.40 26.53 -5.20
N PRO A 209 8.33 25.70 -6.27
CA PRO A 209 7.24 25.81 -7.23
C PRO A 209 5.93 25.52 -6.51
N GLU A 210 5.14 26.56 -6.23
CA GLU A 210 3.96 26.50 -5.35
C GLU A 210 2.88 25.55 -5.87
N LYS A 211 2.77 25.40 -7.19
CA LYS A 211 1.72 24.62 -7.84
C LYS A 211 2.09 23.14 -7.97
N PRO A 212 1.13 22.22 -7.72
CA PRO A 212 1.34 20.80 -7.97
C PRO A 212 1.58 20.55 -9.46
N VAL A 213 2.44 19.59 -9.76
CA VAL A 213 2.68 19.07 -11.11
C VAL A 213 1.75 17.89 -11.38
N ARG A 214 1.54 17.61 -12.67
CA ARG A 214 0.85 16.40 -13.12
C ARG A 214 1.82 15.48 -13.85
N ALA A 215 1.87 14.22 -13.45
CA ALA A 215 2.65 13.18 -14.10
C ALA A 215 2.17 12.98 -15.54
N ALA A 216 3.10 13.00 -16.49
CA ALA A 216 2.79 13.01 -17.92
C ALA A 216 2.45 11.62 -18.45
N SER A 217 3.05 10.57 -17.88
CA SER A 217 2.84 9.19 -18.34
C SER A 217 1.37 8.79 -18.24
N ARG A 218 0.87 7.94 -19.15
CA ARG A 218 -0.43 7.26 -18.99
C ARG A 218 -0.29 5.83 -18.50
N VAL A 219 0.95 5.34 -18.38
CA VAL A 219 1.27 3.99 -17.93
C VAL A 219 1.90 4.06 -16.54
N LEU A 220 1.35 3.29 -15.59
CA LEU A 220 1.88 3.10 -14.24
C LEU A 220 2.50 1.70 -14.16
N LEU A 221 3.76 1.62 -13.74
CA LEU A 221 4.38 0.35 -13.38
C LEU A 221 4.05 0.06 -11.91
N VAL A 222 3.37 -1.05 -11.64
CA VAL A 222 2.90 -1.44 -10.31
C VAL A 222 3.63 -2.71 -9.87
N GLY A 223 4.08 -2.74 -8.62
CA GLY A 223 4.86 -3.84 -8.04
C GLY A 223 4.09 -5.12 -7.73
N THR A 224 2.77 -5.15 -7.93
CA THR A 224 1.92 -6.33 -7.74
C THR A 224 2.50 -7.54 -8.50
N GLY A 225 2.58 -8.68 -7.82
CA GLY A 225 3.24 -9.90 -8.32
C GLY A 225 4.57 -10.21 -7.64
N ALA A 226 5.29 -9.21 -7.12
CA ALA A 226 6.58 -9.43 -6.47
C ALA A 226 6.47 -10.31 -5.21
N ASP A 227 5.51 -10.01 -4.34
CA ASP A 227 5.34 -10.75 -3.09
C ASP A 227 4.80 -12.17 -3.33
N GLU A 228 3.88 -12.31 -4.29
CA GLU A 228 3.29 -13.58 -4.70
C GLU A 228 4.31 -14.52 -5.35
N LEU A 229 5.24 -13.98 -6.14
CA LEU A 229 6.26 -14.77 -6.85
C LEU A 229 7.51 -15.05 -6.03
N LEU A 230 7.87 -14.17 -5.10
CA LEU A 230 9.17 -14.22 -4.42
C LEU A 230 9.06 -14.29 -2.90
N GLY A 231 7.91 -14.72 -2.39
CA GLY A 231 7.79 -15.07 -0.97
C GLY A 231 7.72 -13.87 -0.04
N GLY A 232 7.09 -12.77 -0.44
CA GLY A 232 7.18 -11.49 0.28
C GLY A 232 6.18 -11.24 1.41
N TYR A 233 5.14 -12.06 1.54
CA TYR A 233 4.17 -11.93 2.63
C TYR A 233 4.60 -12.70 3.89
N SER A 234 4.29 -12.15 5.07
CA SER A 234 4.59 -12.81 6.37
C SER A 234 4.02 -14.23 6.47
N ARG A 235 2.89 -14.51 5.80
CA ARG A 235 2.29 -15.86 5.73
C ARG A 235 3.18 -16.88 4.99
N HIS A 236 4.00 -16.44 4.03
CA HIS A 236 4.96 -17.29 3.33
C HIS A 236 6.08 -17.72 4.29
N LYS A 237 6.60 -16.77 5.09
CA LYS A 237 7.55 -17.05 6.18
C LYS A 237 6.95 -18.01 7.20
N THR A 238 5.70 -17.80 7.61
CA THR A 238 4.98 -18.74 8.47
C THR A 238 4.89 -20.13 7.87
N ALA A 239 4.50 -20.24 6.59
CA ALA A 239 4.37 -21.51 5.91
C ALA A 239 5.72 -22.23 5.81
N ARG A 240 6.81 -21.50 5.56
CA ARG A 240 8.18 -22.00 5.56
C ARG A 240 8.53 -22.65 6.90
N VAL A 241 8.35 -21.92 7.99
CA VAL A 241 8.68 -22.40 9.35
C VAL A 241 7.89 -23.66 9.72
N LYS A 242 6.62 -23.75 9.29
CA LYS A 242 5.74 -24.85 9.70
C LYS A 242 5.79 -26.08 8.78
N ARG A 243 6.00 -25.87 7.49
CA ARG A 243 5.75 -26.87 6.43
C ARG A 243 6.88 -26.92 5.40
N GLY A 244 7.99 -26.26 5.67
CA GLY A 244 9.15 -26.18 4.78
C GLY A 244 8.85 -25.55 3.42
N ALA A 245 9.73 -25.82 2.46
CA ALA A 245 9.63 -25.29 1.10
C ALA A 245 8.30 -25.62 0.40
N ASP A 246 7.79 -26.84 0.54
CA ASP A 246 6.51 -27.25 -0.06
C ASP A 246 5.31 -26.49 0.52
N GLY A 247 5.36 -26.18 1.81
CA GLY A 247 4.40 -25.31 2.46
C GLY A 247 4.41 -23.90 1.89
N THR A 248 5.60 -23.33 1.71
CA THR A 248 5.80 -22.03 1.08
C THR A 248 5.29 -22.01 -0.35
N ARG A 249 5.64 -23.04 -1.16
CA ARG A 249 5.12 -23.21 -2.52
C ARG A 249 3.60 -23.20 -2.55
N SER A 250 2.99 -23.97 -1.66
CA SER A 250 1.53 -24.10 -1.58
C SER A 250 0.85 -22.77 -1.26
N GLU A 251 1.41 -21.93 -0.39
CA GLU A 251 0.85 -20.59 -0.15
C GLU A 251 1.08 -19.64 -1.33
N MET A 252 2.27 -19.60 -1.89
CA MET A 252 2.58 -18.74 -3.04
C MET A 252 1.67 -19.07 -4.24
N LEU A 253 1.47 -20.36 -4.55
CA LEU A 253 0.56 -20.79 -5.61
C LEU A 253 -0.89 -20.39 -5.34
N LYS A 254 -1.37 -20.45 -4.09
CA LYS A 254 -2.73 -19.99 -3.76
C LYS A 254 -2.89 -18.49 -3.99
N ASP A 255 -1.84 -17.71 -3.76
CA ASP A 255 -1.86 -16.26 -4.01
C ASP A 255 -1.87 -15.97 -5.51
N LEU A 256 -1.04 -16.65 -6.29
CA LEU A 256 -1.04 -16.55 -7.75
C LEU A 256 -2.41 -16.94 -8.35
N HIS A 257 -3.02 -18.04 -7.89
CA HIS A 257 -4.35 -18.46 -8.38
C HIS A 257 -5.47 -17.45 -8.10
N ARG A 258 -5.34 -16.67 -7.03
CA ARG A 258 -6.36 -15.69 -6.61
C ARG A 258 -5.97 -14.26 -7.00
N LEU A 259 -4.78 -14.06 -7.56
CA LEU A 259 -4.18 -12.75 -7.84
C LEU A 259 -5.11 -11.87 -8.69
N TRP A 260 -5.72 -12.46 -9.73
CA TRP A 260 -6.62 -11.76 -10.63
C TRP A 260 -7.85 -11.16 -9.91
N SER A 261 -8.40 -11.85 -8.91
CA SER A 261 -9.62 -11.44 -8.21
C SER A 261 -9.36 -10.70 -6.90
N ARG A 262 -8.18 -10.87 -6.29
CA ARG A 262 -7.78 -10.19 -5.06
C ARG A 262 -7.11 -8.84 -5.33
N ASN A 263 -6.22 -8.79 -6.32
CA ASN A 263 -5.38 -7.61 -6.57
C ASN A 263 -5.67 -7.03 -7.95
N LEU A 264 -5.41 -7.76 -9.04
CA LEU A 264 -5.38 -7.17 -10.39
C LEU A 264 -6.69 -6.52 -10.81
N GLY A 265 -7.83 -7.16 -10.54
CA GLY A 265 -9.12 -6.57 -10.85
C GLY A 265 -9.38 -5.26 -10.11
N ARG A 266 -8.94 -5.12 -8.85
CA ARG A 266 -9.02 -3.87 -8.06
C ARG A 266 -8.07 -2.83 -8.63
N ASP A 267 -6.80 -3.20 -8.78
CA ASP A 267 -5.75 -2.28 -9.23
C ASP A 267 -6.08 -1.69 -10.60
N ASP A 268 -6.57 -2.51 -11.54
CA ASP A 268 -7.01 -2.10 -12.88
C ASP A 268 -8.10 -1.02 -12.83
N ARG A 269 -9.24 -1.29 -12.17
CA ARG A 269 -10.35 -0.33 -12.08
C ARG A 269 -9.97 0.95 -11.36
N ILE A 270 -9.16 0.84 -10.31
CA ILE A 270 -8.68 1.99 -9.54
C ILE A 270 -7.77 2.89 -10.38
N ILE A 271 -6.85 2.31 -11.15
CA ILE A 271 -5.91 3.07 -11.98
C ILE A 271 -6.61 3.63 -13.22
N ALA A 272 -7.51 2.85 -13.82
CA ALA A 272 -8.28 3.24 -15.01
C ALA A 272 -9.27 4.38 -14.76
N ASP A 273 -9.76 4.57 -13.53
CA ASP A 273 -10.65 5.68 -13.15
C ASP A 273 -10.04 7.06 -13.44
N HIS A 274 -8.70 7.15 -13.44
CA HIS A 274 -7.96 8.36 -13.81
C HIS A 274 -7.41 8.35 -15.25
N GLY A 275 -7.90 7.43 -16.10
CA GLY A 275 -7.49 7.30 -17.50
C GLY A 275 -6.01 6.93 -17.62
N ARG A 276 -5.55 6.00 -16.78
CA ARG A 276 -4.21 5.41 -16.81
C ARG A 276 -4.28 3.90 -16.89
N GLU A 277 -3.21 3.28 -17.38
CA GLU A 277 -3.07 1.84 -17.54
C GLU A 277 -2.04 1.32 -16.54
N ALA A 278 -2.36 0.24 -15.84
CA ALA A 278 -1.41 -0.47 -14.99
C ALA A 278 -0.62 -1.50 -15.81
N ARG A 279 0.70 -1.56 -15.61
CA ARG A 279 1.54 -2.65 -16.07
C ARG A 279 2.26 -3.27 -14.90
N HIS A 280 2.42 -4.59 -14.94
CA HIS A 280 2.92 -5.39 -13.83
C HIS A 280 4.20 -6.12 -14.26
N PRO A 281 5.39 -5.49 -14.14
CA PRO A 281 6.64 -6.09 -14.63
C PRO A 281 6.96 -7.45 -14.00
N PHE A 282 6.54 -7.69 -12.76
CA PHE A 282 6.74 -8.98 -12.10
C PHE A 282 5.88 -10.10 -12.68
N LEU A 283 4.77 -9.76 -13.34
CA LEU A 283 3.88 -10.71 -14.00
C LEU A 283 4.18 -10.87 -15.49
N ASP A 284 5.31 -10.33 -15.94
CA ASP A 284 5.82 -10.62 -17.28
C ASP A 284 6.07 -12.13 -17.44
N ASP A 285 5.73 -12.65 -18.60
CA ASP A 285 5.80 -14.07 -18.93
C ASP A 285 7.25 -14.62 -18.87
N GLY A 286 8.25 -13.80 -19.22
CA GLY A 286 9.66 -14.14 -19.05
C GLY A 286 10.07 -14.23 -17.57
N VAL A 287 9.61 -13.28 -16.75
CA VAL A 287 9.85 -13.28 -15.30
C VAL A 287 9.19 -14.49 -14.64
N LEU A 288 7.92 -14.77 -14.98
CA LEU A 288 7.18 -15.92 -14.47
C LEU A 288 7.87 -17.24 -14.82
N ARG A 289 8.28 -17.42 -16.08
CA ARG A 289 9.02 -18.63 -16.50
C ARG A 289 10.34 -18.78 -15.77
N PHE A 290 11.09 -17.69 -15.65
CA PHE A 290 12.37 -17.72 -14.94
C PHE A 290 12.17 -18.12 -13.48
N VAL A 291 11.32 -17.40 -12.73
CA VAL A 291 11.07 -17.69 -11.31
C VAL A 291 10.48 -19.10 -11.14
N GLY A 292 9.56 -19.51 -12.01
CA GLY A 292 8.96 -20.85 -11.98
C GLY A 292 9.92 -21.99 -12.30
N SER A 293 11.07 -21.71 -12.93
CA SER A 293 12.12 -22.70 -13.18
C SER A 293 13.07 -22.90 -11.99
N LEU A 294 13.03 -22.01 -11.00
CA LEU A 294 13.91 -22.07 -9.84
C LEU A 294 13.48 -23.16 -8.85
N PRO A 295 14.43 -23.83 -8.17
CA PRO A 295 14.10 -24.68 -7.02
C PRO A 295 13.34 -23.89 -5.96
N ILE A 296 12.30 -24.51 -5.39
CA ILE A 296 11.50 -23.83 -4.36
C ILE A 296 12.32 -23.51 -3.11
N GLU A 297 13.31 -24.34 -2.80
CA GLU A 297 14.23 -24.18 -1.68
C GLU A 297 15.00 -22.86 -1.80
N LEU A 298 15.36 -22.48 -3.02
CA LEU A 298 16.04 -21.21 -3.28
C LEU A 298 15.12 -20.01 -3.03
N LEU A 299 13.83 -20.13 -3.35
CA LEU A 299 12.84 -19.08 -3.08
C LEU A 299 12.46 -19.02 -1.59
N ALA A 300 12.30 -20.18 -0.95
CA ALA A 300 11.89 -20.29 0.44
C ALA A 300 13.02 -19.90 1.39
N TYR A 301 14.24 -20.39 1.17
CA TYR A 301 15.35 -20.27 2.12
C TYR A 301 16.49 -19.39 1.62
N GLY A 302 16.61 -19.18 0.32
CA GLY A 302 17.79 -18.51 -0.24
C GLY A 302 19.07 -19.33 -0.10
N PRO A 303 20.24 -18.73 -0.39
CA PRO A 303 21.52 -19.44 -0.47
C PRO A 303 21.99 -20.07 0.84
N GLY A 304 21.54 -19.55 2.01
CA GLY A 304 21.88 -20.11 3.32
C GLY A 304 21.11 -21.39 3.69
N GLY A 305 20.08 -21.76 2.92
CA GLY A 305 19.26 -22.94 3.18
C GLY A 305 18.44 -22.84 4.47
N ASP A 306 17.88 -23.98 4.91
CA ASP A 306 16.97 -24.02 6.08
C ASP A 306 17.65 -23.64 7.40
N GLY A 307 18.97 -23.86 7.50
CA GLY A 307 19.76 -23.53 8.70
C GLY A 307 20.00 -22.03 8.89
N ASP A 308 20.04 -21.26 7.79
CA ASP A 308 20.18 -19.80 7.81
C ASP A 308 19.35 -19.16 6.69
N PRO A 309 18.00 -19.11 6.84
CA PRO A 309 17.14 -18.63 5.78
C PRO A 309 17.33 -17.14 5.52
N SER A 310 17.51 -16.80 4.24
CA SER A 310 17.62 -15.43 3.78
C SER A 310 16.33 -14.60 4.04
N PRO A 311 16.45 -13.27 4.07
CA PRO A 311 15.30 -12.38 4.24
C PRO A 311 14.23 -12.53 3.16
N ASP A 312 13.01 -12.06 3.43
CA ASP A 312 11.93 -12.06 2.44
C ASP A 312 12.34 -11.30 1.18
N LYS A 313 12.00 -11.86 0.00
CA LYS A 313 12.40 -11.33 -1.32
C LYS A 313 13.92 -11.16 -1.48
N TRP A 314 14.74 -12.00 -0.83
CA TRP A 314 16.21 -11.90 -0.86
C TRP A 314 16.77 -11.70 -2.27
N MET A 315 16.24 -12.42 -3.27
CA MET A 315 16.71 -12.33 -4.64
C MET A 315 16.55 -10.92 -5.21
N LEU A 316 15.44 -10.23 -4.92
CA LEU A 316 15.26 -8.83 -5.35
C LEU A 316 16.23 -7.91 -4.63
N ARG A 317 16.49 -8.16 -3.34
CA ARG A 317 17.43 -7.36 -2.54
C ARG A 317 18.85 -7.48 -3.08
N GLU A 318 19.29 -8.71 -3.38
CA GLU A 318 20.58 -8.98 -3.99
C GLU A 318 20.69 -8.38 -5.40
N MET A 319 19.67 -8.56 -6.24
CA MET A 319 19.66 -7.97 -7.58
C MET A 319 19.69 -6.44 -7.54
N ALA A 320 18.98 -5.81 -6.61
CA ALA A 320 19.02 -4.37 -6.42
C ALA A 320 20.39 -3.90 -5.92
N ALA A 321 21.00 -4.63 -4.98
CA ALA A 321 22.33 -4.32 -4.46
C ALA A 321 23.41 -4.42 -5.55
N ALA A 322 23.34 -5.47 -6.38
CA ALA A 322 24.29 -5.74 -7.46
C ALA A 322 24.22 -4.76 -8.64
N ARG A 323 23.11 -4.03 -8.81
CA ARG A 323 22.99 -3.03 -9.87
C ARG A 323 23.69 -1.72 -9.48
N GLY A 324 24.91 -1.52 -10.01
CA GLY A 324 25.59 -0.24 -10.05
C GLY A 324 25.01 0.72 -11.12
N PRO A 325 25.64 1.89 -11.32
CA PRO A 325 25.31 2.77 -12.44
C PRO A 325 25.28 1.96 -13.74
N LEU A 326 24.25 2.15 -14.56
CA LEU A 326 24.27 1.63 -15.93
C LEU A 326 25.40 2.39 -16.64
N GLY A 327 26.55 1.71 -16.78
CA GLY A 327 27.68 2.19 -17.57
C GLY A 327 27.34 2.33 -19.04
#